data_AF-A0A1C5H147-F1
#
_entry.id   AF-A0A1C5H147-F1
#
_cell.length_a   1.000
_cell.length_b   1.000
_cell.length_c   1.000
_cell.angle_alpha   90.00
_cell.angle_beta   90.00
_cell.angle_gamma   90.00
#
_symmetry.space_group_name_H-M   'P 1'
#
loop_
_entity.id
_entity.type
_entity.pdbx_description
1 polymer ?
#
loop_
_entity_poly.entity_id
_entity_poly.type
_entity_poly.pdbx_seq_one_letter_code
_entity_poly.pdbx_strand_id
1 'polypeptide(L)'
;MSVDLDLSLFNYEAGGLQPDGTYTFTPLAHAFLNGPPPDLLMLCEAKFWHARGRRPLHTAMAHLTEVTGRPYVGELHTGALATAVIYDPRVLRLDAAEEPEFPDKRNLTRFSLRTDPTYQLHVYTEHWPHADPEQRLARARLLATTGTSPTPTLIAGDLNSTSSGPHLPTPDWTHIPTSTRDHKAHHHHGTWHADTRAVDRLIGTWNTPTNQRVNGAGYHHLAELDPHTPTPLPPTTNGPHGLHIDYILANDALLNTATVVPGTYTVHIPPDDPTTWPSDHRRISCTLRIHPTHTTREQ
;
A
#
# COMPACT_ATOMS: atom_id res chain seq x y z
N MET A 1 -21.20 14.80 8.54
CA MET A 1 -19.96 15.60 8.42
C MET A 1 -18.94 14.73 7.70
N SER A 2 -18.30 15.21 6.64
CA SER A 2 -17.26 14.43 5.95
C SER A 2 -15.91 14.58 6.67
N VAL A 3 -15.08 13.55 6.58
CA VAL A 3 -13.70 13.52 7.13
C VAL A 3 -12.76 13.15 6.00
N ASP A 4 -11.74 13.96 5.76
CA ASP A 4 -10.66 13.61 4.84
C ASP A 4 -9.62 12.77 5.60
N LEU A 5 -9.20 11.65 5.01
CA LEU A 5 -8.21 10.73 5.54
C LEU A 5 -7.04 10.66 4.56
N ASP A 6 -5.91 11.26 4.94
CA ASP A 6 -4.68 11.26 4.14
C ASP A 6 -3.92 9.94 4.32
N LEU A 7 -3.88 9.14 3.26
CA LEU A 7 -3.19 7.86 3.22
C LEU A 7 -1.78 8.02 2.65
N SER A 8 -0.84 7.23 3.16
CA SER A 8 0.44 7.02 2.49
C SER A 8 0.88 5.57 2.58
N LEU A 9 1.51 5.09 1.52
CA LEU A 9 2.21 3.82 1.45
C LEU A 9 3.68 4.09 1.13
N PHE A 10 4.58 3.41 1.83
CA PHE A 10 5.99 3.45 1.50
C PHE A 10 6.67 2.12 1.84
N ASN A 11 7.27 1.46 0.87
CA ASN A 11 8.30 0.46 1.16
C ASN A 11 9.59 1.22 1.48
N TYR A 12 10.07 1.09 2.72
CA TYR A 12 11.28 1.77 3.17
C TYR A 12 12.44 0.78 3.24
N GLU A 13 12.92 0.36 2.07
CA GLU A 13 14.03 -0.59 1.83
C GLU A 13 14.82 -1.01 3.08
N ALA A 14 14.75 -2.30 3.39
CA ALA A 14 15.36 -2.93 4.56
C ALA A 14 14.99 -2.29 5.92
N GLY A 15 13.97 -1.42 5.96
CA GLY A 15 13.52 -0.69 7.13
C GLY A 15 14.51 0.35 7.60
N GLY A 16 15.38 0.84 6.71
CA GLY A 16 16.52 1.70 7.04
C GLY A 16 17.73 0.97 7.63
N LEU A 17 17.71 -0.37 7.67
CA LEU A 17 18.83 -1.18 8.16
C LEU A 17 20.07 -1.00 7.28
N GLN A 18 21.18 -0.62 7.91
CA GLN A 18 22.46 -0.42 7.27
C GLN A 18 23.31 -1.70 7.29
N PRO A 19 24.33 -1.84 6.40
CA PRO A 19 25.21 -3.00 6.37
C PRO A 19 25.95 -3.29 7.69
N ASP A 20 26.18 -2.26 8.51
CA ASP A 20 26.81 -2.38 9.84
C ASP A 20 25.82 -2.81 10.94
N GLY A 21 24.55 -3.00 10.59
CA GLY A 21 23.47 -3.40 11.50
C GLY A 21 22.80 -2.25 12.27
N THR A 22 23.17 -1.00 11.98
CA THR A 22 22.49 0.20 12.50
C THR A 22 21.25 0.56 11.67
N TYR A 23 20.50 1.58 12.10
CA TYR A 23 19.36 2.11 11.36
C TYR A 23 19.55 3.59 11.08
N THR A 24 19.15 4.02 9.89
CA THR A 24 18.95 5.43 9.54
C THR A 24 17.48 5.67 9.27
N PHE A 25 16.97 6.84 9.67
CA PHE A 25 15.56 7.24 9.48
C PHE A 25 15.41 8.64 8.87
N THR A 26 16.51 9.41 8.75
CA THR A 26 16.52 10.66 7.99
C THR A 26 15.95 10.47 6.59
N PRO A 27 16.30 9.39 5.85
CA PRO A 27 15.75 9.18 4.52
C PRO A 27 14.23 8.96 4.57
N LEU A 28 13.71 8.19 5.53
CA LEU A 28 12.26 8.06 5.74
C LEU A 28 11.61 9.44 5.94
N ALA A 29 12.15 10.27 6.82
CA ALA A 29 11.60 11.60 7.10
C ALA A 29 11.59 12.50 5.85
N HIS A 30 12.65 12.43 5.02
CA HIS A 30 12.75 13.18 3.78
C HIS A 30 11.62 12.86 2.78
N ALA A 31 11.16 11.60 2.73
CA ALA A 31 10.03 11.20 1.87
C ALA A 31 8.70 11.90 2.23
N PHE A 32 8.62 12.52 3.42
CA PHE A 32 7.44 13.21 3.93
C PHE A 32 7.60 14.73 4.05
N LEU A 33 8.68 15.30 3.50
CA LEU A 33 8.85 16.76 3.44
C LEU A 33 7.88 17.44 2.46
N ASN A 34 7.40 16.69 1.46
CA ASN A 34 6.49 17.19 0.42
C ASN A 34 5.12 16.50 0.50
N GLY A 35 4.06 17.26 0.23
CA GLY A 35 2.67 16.78 0.24
C GLY A 35 2.03 16.76 1.64
N PRO A 36 0.75 16.35 1.76
CA PRO A 36 0.09 16.29 3.05
C PRO A 36 0.76 15.23 3.94
N PRO A 37 0.99 15.52 5.23
CA PRO A 37 1.43 14.51 6.16
C PRO A 37 0.30 13.48 6.39
N PRO A 38 0.59 12.17 6.35
CA PRO A 38 -0.45 11.15 6.41
C PRO A 38 -1.16 11.12 7.75
N ASP A 39 -2.46 10.83 7.73
CA ASP A 39 -3.21 10.35 8.89
C ASP A 39 -2.95 8.87 9.14
N LEU A 40 -2.70 8.11 8.06
CA LEU A 40 -2.36 6.69 8.10
C LEU A 40 -1.23 6.39 7.09
N LEU A 41 -0.11 5.90 7.61
CA LEU A 41 1.04 5.42 6.87
C LEU A 41 1.14 3.89 7.00
N MET A 42 1.03 3.20 5.86
CA MET A 42 1.36 1.79 5.73
C MET A 42 2.82 1.66 5.28
N LEU A 43 3.64 0.96 6.06
CA LEU A 43 5.08 0.84 5.82
C LEU A 43 5.46 -0.61 5.55
N CYS A 44 6.14 -0.87 4.43
CA CYS A 44 6.73 -2.17 4.13
C CYS A 44 8.18 -2.23 4.59
N GLU A 45 8.69 -3.46 4.72
CA GLU A 45 10.08 -3.75 5.08
C GLU A 45 10.51 -3.23 6.46
N ALA A 46 9.68 -3.34 7.49
CA ALA A 46 10.06 -3.08 8.88
C ALA A 46 11.02 -4.16 9.46
N LYS A 47 12.09 -4.48 8.72
CA LYS A 47 12.98 -5.62 8.88
C LYS A 47 13.66 -5.57 10.25
N PHE A 48 13.47 -6.62 11.04
CA PHE A 48 13.98 -6.74 12.41
C PHE A 48 13.51 -5.68 13.41
N TRP A 49 12.56 -4.80 13.09
CA TRP A 49 12.08 -3.78 14.03
C TRP A 49 11.50 -4.42 15.31
N HIS A 50 10.76 -5.52 15.15
CA HIS A 50 10.23 -6.29 16.28
C HIS A 50 11.35 -6.98 17.08
N ALA A 51 12.27 -7.67 16.41
CA ALA A 51 13.39 -8.36 17.04
C ALA A 51 14.35 -7.42 17.80
N ARG A 52 14.32 -6.12 17.48
CA ARG A 52 15.08 -5.05 18.16
C ARG A 52 14.24 -4.31 19.21
N GLY A 53 13.20 -4.95 19.74
CA GLY A 53 12.39 -4.43 20.84
C GLY A 53 11.61 -3.17 20.49
N ARG A 54 11.15 -3.03 19.24
CA ARG A 54 10.39 -1.86 18.72
C ARG A 54 11.16 -0.52 18.72
N ARG A 55 12.43 -0.48 19.15
CA ARG A 55 13.24 0.75 19.13
C ARG A 55 13.32 1.40 17.74
N PRO A 56 13.49 0.65 16.63
CA PRO A 56 13.43 1.21 15.28
C PRO A 56 12.10 1.92 14.98
N LEU A 57 10.95 1.32 15.35
CA LEU A 57 9.63 1.94 15.18
C LEU A 57 9.53 3.28 15.92
N HIS A 58 9.92 3.32 17.19
CA HIS A 58 9.89 4.55 17.98
C HIS A 58 10.77 5.65 17.39
N THR A 59 11.93 5.28 16.83
CA THR A 59 12.85 6.21 16.19
C THR A 59 12.26 6.74 14.88
N ALA A 60 11.69 5.87 14.04
CA ALA A 60 10.97 6.26 12.83
C ALA A 60 9.84 7.26 13.13
N MET A 61 9.00 6.97 14.12
CA MET A 61 7.90 7.86 14.53
C MET A 61 8.40 9.21 15.05
N ALA A 62 9.51 9.25 15.79
CA ALA A 62 10.10 10.50 16.27
C ALA A 62 10.55 11.39 15.10
N HIS A 63 11.26 10.81 14.11
CA HIS A 63 11.66 11.55 12.90
C HIS A 63 10.47 12.02 12.07
N LEU A 64 9.45 11.18 11.88
CA LEU A 64 8.22 11.58 11.21
C LEU A 64 7.51 12.71 11.96
N THR A 65 7.42 12.61 13.29
CA THR A 65 6.83 13.67 14.13
C THR A 65 7.59 14.99 13.99
N GLU A 66 8.92 14.95 13.95
CA GLU A 66 9.76 16.14 13.78
C GLU A 66 9.49 16.87 12.46
N VAL A 67 9.40 16.15 11.33
CA VAL A 67 9.20 16.77 10.01
C VAL A 67 7.75 17.12 9.70
N THR A 68 6.78 16.39 10.27
CA THR A 68 5.36 16.58 9.98
C THR A 68 4.60 17.39 11.03
N GLY A 69 5.14 17.51 12.24
CA GLY A 69 4.44 18.05 13.41
C GLY A 69 3.27 17.19 13.91
N ARG A 70 3.08 15.96 13.42
CA ARG A 70 1.98 15.07 13.82
C ARG A 70 2.40 14.10 14.94
N PRO A 71 1.54 13.83 15.94
CA PRO A 71 1.91 13.03 17.13
C PRO A 71 1.76 11.53 16.86
N TYR A 72 2.57 10.98 15.96
CA TYR A 72 2.39 9.62 15.46
C TYR A 72 2.52 8.53 16.53
N VAL A 73 1.68 7.51 16.40
CA VAL A 73 1.77 6.21 17.10
C VAL A 73 1.75 5.09 16.05
N GLY A 74 2.10 3.86 16.42
CA GLY A 74 2.18 2.79 15.43
C GLY A 74 2.29 1.38 15.99
N GLU A 75 1.95 0.43 15.12
CA GLU A 75 2.01 -1.01 15.39
C GLU A 75 2.88 -1.73 14.37
N LEU A 76 3.48 -2.84 14.82
CA LEU A 76 4.28 -3.72 13.97
C LEU A 76 3.51 -4.99 13.68
N HIS A 77 3.67 -5.49 12.47
CA HIS A 77 3.27 -6.85 12.12
C HIS A 77 4.52 -7.70 11.93
N THR A 78 4.53 -8.86 12.59
CA THR A 78 5.68 -9.77 12.61
C THR A 78 5.71 -10.70 11.39
N GLY A 79 6.86 -11.35 11.16
CA GLY A 79 7.06 -12.33 10.08
C GLY A 79 8.27 -12.04 9.19
N ALA A 80 8.47 -12.88 8.17
CA ALA A 80 9.62 -12.78 7.26
C ALA A 80 9.63 -11.49 6.42
N LEU A 81 8.44 -10.92 6.18
CA LEU A 81 8.22 -9.65 5.48
C LEU A 81 7.46 -8.74 6.44
N ALA A 82 8.19 -8.25 7.45
CA ALA A 82 7.62 -7.41 8.50
C ALA A 82 7.13 -6.08 7.92
N THR A 83 6.00 -5.61 8.44
CA THR A 83 5.38 -4.34 8.05
C THR A 83 4.99 -3.55 9.29
N ALA A 84 4.66 -2.27 9.10
CA ALA A 84 4.18 -1.41 10.18
C ALA A 84 3.03 -0.53 9.72
N VAL A 85 2.16 -0.17 10.66
CA VAL A 85 1.22 0.93 10.50
C VAL A 85 1.61 2.07 11.44
N ILE A 86 1.68 3.29 10.92
CA ILE A 86 1.94 4.50 11.71
C ILE A 86 0.77 5.44 11.44
N TYR A 87 0.14 5.98 12.47
CA TYR A 87 -1.09 6.76 12.32
C TYR A 87 -1.15 7.96 13.27
N ASP A 88 -1.88 9.00 12.86
CA ASP A 88 -2.16 10.16 13.70
C ASP A 88 -3.29 9.81 14.68
N PRO A 89 -2.99 9.68 15.99
CA PRO A 89 -3.98 9.29 16.97
C PRO A 89 -5.03 10.38 17.19
N ARG A 90 -4.92 11.57 16.59
CA ARG A 90 -5.99 12.59 16.64
C ARG A 90 -7.11 12.30 15.64
N VAL A 91 -6.82 11.51 14.60
CA VAL A 91 -7.78 11.16 13.52
C VAL A 91 -8.28 9.73 13.69
N LEU A 92 -7.38 8.79 13.99
CA LEU A 92 -7.71 7.37 14.13
C LEU A 92 -7.54 6.88 15.57
N ARG A 93 -8.37 5.91 15.95
CA ARG A 93 -8.18 5.09 17.15
C ARG A 93 -7.92 3.66 16.70
N LEU A 94 -6.81 3.08 17.15
CA LEU A 94 -6.57 1.65 16.99
C LEU A 94 -7.49 0.86 17.92
N ASP A 95 -8.32 0.00 17.35
CA ASP A 95 -9.22 -0.88 18.09
C ASP A 95 -8.61 -2.27 18.30
N ALA A 96 -7.88 -2.79 17.31
CA ALA A 96 -7.15 -4.06 17.40
C ALA A 96 -6.04 -4.14 16.34
N ALA A 97 -4.96 -4.84 16.66
CA ALA A 97 -3.96 -5.32 15.70
C ALA A 97 -3.91 -6.85 15.79
N GLU A 98 -4.12 -7.53 14.68
CA GLU A 98 -4.17 -8.99 14.63
C GLU A 98 -2.78 -9.55 14.27
N GLU A 99 -2.36 -10.57 15.02
CA GLU A 99 -1.10 -11.29 14.85
C GLU A 99 -1.29 -12.53 13.92
N PRO A 100 -0.21 -13.14 13.40
CA PRO A 100 -0.27 -14.09 12.28
C PRO A 100 -0.88 -15.47 12.60
N GLU A 101 -1.50 -15.66 13.78
CA GLU A 101 -2.12 -16.94 14.17
C GLU A 101 -3.21 -17.39 13.18
N PHE A 102 -3.88 -16.42 12.54
CA PHE A 102 -4.86 -16.65 11.49
C PHE A 102 -4.33 -16.12 10.15
N PRO A 103 -3.94 -16.99 9.20
CA PRO A 103 -3.34 -16.57 7.94
C PRO A 103 -4.15 -15.54 7.16
N ASP A 104 -5.48 -15.60 7.21
CA ASP A 104 -6.42 -14.66 6.59
C ASP A 104 -6.49 -13.28 7.26
N LYS A 105 -6.03 -13.18 8.52
CA LYS A 105 -5.97 -11.91 9.29
C LYS A 105 -4.56 -11.40 9.51
N ARG A 106 -3.54 -12.09 8.98
CA ARG A 106 -2.16 -11.61 9.03
C ARG A 106 -2.08 -10.14 8.56
N ASN A 107 -1.38 -9.32 9.31
CA ASN A 107 -1.16 -7.89 9.06
C ASN A 107 -2.44 -7.03 9.03
N LEU A 108 -3.52 -7.48 9.66
CA LEU A 108 -4.75 -6.71 9.78
C LEU A 108 -4.69 -5.80 11.00
N THR A 109 -4.94 -4.51 10.76
CA THR A 109 -5.22 -3.53 11.80
C THR A 109 -6.66 -3.03 11.67
N ARG A 110 -7.34 -2.86 12.80
CA ARG A 110 -8.69 -2.31 12.88
C ARG A 110 -8.65 -0.94 13.52
N PHE A 111 -9.27 0.02 12.85
CA PHE A 111 -9.36 1.40 13.29
C PHE A 111 -10.81 1.86 13.38
N SER A 112 -11.04 2.86 14.22
CA SER A 112 -12.19 3.74 14.17
C SER A 112 -11.79 5.18 13.94
N LEU A 113 -12.69 5.98 13.36
CA LEU A 113 -12.52 7.42 13.32
C LEU A 113 -12.72 8.01 14.72
N ARG A 114 -11.89 8.98 15.08
CA ARG A 114 -12.05 9.74 16.33
C ARG A 114 -13.34 10.54 16.39
N THR A 115 -13.71 11.13 15.24
CA THR A 115 -14.91 11.96 15.08
C THR A 115 -16.19 11.12 14.96
N ASP A 116 -16.06 9.85 14.55
CA ASP A 116 -17.16 8.88 14.50
C ASP A 116 -16.65 7.48 14.87
N PRO A 117 -16.68 7.10 16.16
CA PRO A 117 -16.21 5.80 16.62
C PRO A 117 -17.02 4.61 16.07
N THR A 118 -18.19 4.84 15.48
CA THR A 118 -19.01 3.78 14.86
C THR A 118 -18.54 3.44 13.46
N TYR A 119 -17.82 4.36 12.80
CA TYR A 119 -17.15 4.08 11.55
C TYR A 119 -15.92 3.22 11.80
N GLN A 120 -15.94 1.99 11.29
CA GLN A 120 -14.88 1.00 11.44
C GLN A 120 -14.16 0.80 10.11
N LEU A 121 -12.83 0.77 10.15
CA LEU A 121 -11.95 0.61 9.01
C LEU A 121 -10.97 -0.54 9.26
N HIS A 122 -10.96 -1.53 8.37
CA HIS A 122 -9.96 -2.58 8.34
C HIS A 122 -8.83 -2.18 7.40
N VAL A 123 -7.58 -2.41 7.81
CA VAL A 123 -6.38 -2.08 7.02
C VAL A 123 -5.44 -3.28 7.03
N TYR A 124 -5.24 -3.88 5.86
CA TYR A 124 -4.20 -4.88 5.64
C TYR A 124 -2.93 -4.19 5.14
N THR A 125 -1.84 -4.31 5.90
CA THR A 125 -0.52 -3.81 5.46
C THR A 125 0.34 -4.94 4.92
N GLU A 126 0.42 -5.03 3.61
CA GLU A 126 0.99 -6.18 2.91
C GLU A 126 2.44 -5.95 2.46
N HIS A 127 3.24 -7.01 2.53
CA HIS A 127 4.47 -7.10 1.74
C HIS A 127 4.56 -8.55 1.27
N TRP A 128 4.37 -8.78 -0.02
CA TRP A 128 4.34 -10.14 -0.57
C TRP A 128 5.72 -10.60 -1.05
N PRO A 129 5.99 -11.91 -1.10
CA PRO A 129 7.29 -12.42 -1.57
C PRO A 129 7.62 -11.97 -2.99
N HIS A 130 8.79 -11.37 -3.18
CA HIS A 130 9.24 -10.92 -4.50
C HIS A 130 9.56 -12.07 -5.46
N ALA A 131 10.02 -13.22 -4.94
CA ALA A 131 10.54 -14.34 -5.72
C ALA A 131 9.53 -15.48 -6.01
N ASP A 132 8.33 -15.44 -5.43
CA ASP A 132 7.39 -16.55 -5.53
C ASP A 132 5.99 -16.08 -5.99
N PRO A 133 5.66 -16.23 -7.30
CA PRO A 133 4.37 -15.83 -7.83
C PRO A 133 3.20 -16.63 -7.26
N GLU A 134 3.40 -17.90 -6.89
CA GLU A 134 2.33 -18.74 -6.36
C GLU A 134 2.00 -18.36 -4.91
N GLN A 135 3.00 -17.97 -4.11
CA GLN A 135 2.73 -17.39 -2.78
C GLN A 135 2.00 -16.05 -2.86
N ARG A 136 2.35 -15.19 -3.82
CA ARG A 136 1.59 -13.94 -4.07
C ARG A 136 0.14 -14.22 -4.42
N LEU A 137 -0.09 -15.15 -5.36
CA LEU A 137 -1.44 -15.55 -5.75
C LEU A 137 -2.22 -16.20 -4.61
N ALA A 138 -1.58 -17.04 -3.80
CA ALA A 138 -2.20 -17.64 -2.62
C ALA A 138 -2.62 -16.56 -1.60
N ARG A 139 -1.77 -15.55 -1.37
CA ARG A 139 -2.10 -14.43 -0.49
C ARG A 139 -3.26 -13.60 -1.04
N ALA A 140 -3.25 -13.28 -2.34
CA ALA A 140 -4.36 -12.59 -3.00
C ALA A 140 -5.68 -13.36 -2.89
N ARG A 141 -5.66 -14.70 -2.99
CA ARG A 141 -6.87 -15.53 -2.82
C ARG A 141 -7.44 -15.46 -1.40
N LEU A 142 -6.59 -15.37 -0.37
CA LEU A 142 -7.05 -15.17 1.00
C LEU A 142 -7.69 -13.79 1.18
N LEU A 143 -7.02 -12.74 0.73
CA LEU A 143 -7.53 -11.36 0.81
C LEU A 143 -8.80 -11.16 -0.02
N ALA A 144 -8.96 -11.88 -1.14
CA ALA A 144 -10.18 -11.84 -1.95
C ALA A 144 -11.46 -12.20 -1.15
N THR A 145 -11.34 -12.93 -0.04
CA THR A 145 -12.50 -13.28 0.81
C THR A 145 -13.11 -12.08 1.54
N THR A 146 -12.38 -10.97 1.66
CA THR A 146 -12.84 -9.76 2.34
C THR A 146 -13.28 -8.64 1.39
N GLY A 147 -13.13 -8.82 0.07
CA GLY A 147 -13.49 -7.76 -0.89
C GLY A 147 -14.99 -7.50 -0.98
N THR A 148 -15.83 -8.50 -0.71
CA THR A 148 -17.29 -8.32 -0.56
C THR A 148 -17.75 -8.21 0.90
N SER A 149 -16.81 -8.03 1.83
CA SER A 149 -17.14 -7.80 3.24
C SER A 149 -17.95 -6.50 3.38
N PRO A 150 -18.98 -6.44 4.24
CA PRO A 150 -19.69 -5.20 4.52
C PRO A 150 -18.84 -4.20 5.33
N THR A 151 -17.68 -4.61 5.85
CA THR A 151 -16.77 -3.73 6.57
C THR A 151 -15.87 -2.96 5.58
N PRO A 152 -15.80 -1.62 5.66
CA PRO A 152 -14.81 -0.83 4.92
C PRO A 152 -13.40 -1.36 5.12
N THR A 153 -12.74 -1.74 4.02
CA THR A 153 -11.43 -2.40 4.06
C THR A 153 -10.47 -1.77 3.06
N LEU A 154 -9.26 -1.46 3.53
CA LEU A 154 -8.10 -1.10 2.74
C LEU A 154 -7.11 -2.26 2.69
N ILE A 155 -6.51 -2.48 1.53
CA ILE A 155 -5.26 -3.25 1.39
C ILE A 155 -4.22 -2.28 0.87
N ALA A 156 -3.08 -2.16 1.55
CA ALA A 156 -1.97 -1.40 1.02
C ALA A 156 -0.63 -2.04 1.29
N GLY A 157 0.28 -1.96 0.32
CA GLY A 157 1.56 -2.62 0.44
C GLY A 157 2.33 -2.74 -0.86
N ASP A 158 3.58 -3.17 -0.73
CA ASP A 158 4.34 -3.76 -1.83
C ASP A 158 3.79 -5.17 -2.11
N LEU A 159 2.92 -5.26 -3.12
CA LEU A 159 2.32 -6.51 -3.54
C LEU A 159 3.28 -7.33 -4.42
N ASN A 160 4.45 -6.78 -4.77
CA ASN A 160 5.48 -7.45 -5.55
C ASN A 160 4.98 -8.06 -6.88
N SER A 161 3.85 -7.57 -7.40
CA SER A 161 3.18 -7.98 -8.63
C SER A 161 2.48 -6.75 -9.22
N THR A 162 2.41 -6.66 -10.54
CA THR A 162 1.70 -5.57 -11.22
C THR A 162 0.31 -6.03 -11.63
N SER A 163 -0.65 -5.13 -11.88
CA SER A 163 -1.93 -5.50 -12.51
C SER A 163 -1.86 -5.41 -14.03
N SER A 164 -2.86 -5.97 -14.72
CA SER A 164 -2.99 -5.81 -16.18
C SER A 164 -3.53 -4.42 -16.52
N GLY A 165 -3.19 -3.86 -17.68
CA GLY A 165 -3.79 -2.62 -18.17
C GLY A 165 -2.80 -1.73 -18.93
N PRO A 166 -3.23 -1.04 -20.00
CA PRO A 166 -2.35 -0.23 -20.84
C PRO A 166 -1.90 1.08 -20.18
N HIS A 167 -2.57 1.49 -19.11
CA HIS A 167 -2.23 2.69 -18.35
C HIS A 167 -1.11 2.45 -17.33
N LEU A 168 -0.68 1.20 -17.12
CA LEU A 168 0.41 0.87 -16.20
C LEU A 168 1.75 0.89 -16.92
N PRO A 169 2.86 1.21 -16.22
CA PRO A 169 4.19 1.16 -16.81
C PRO A 169 4.51 -0.29 -17.18
N THR A 170 4.84 -0.49 -18.46
CA THR A 170 5.29 -1.80 -18.97
C THR A 170 6.80 -1.76 -19.12
N PRO A 171 7.58 -2.48 -18.31
CA PRO A 171 9.02 -2.52 -18.48
C PRO A 171 9.39 -3.32 -19.73
N ASP A 172 10.56 -3.03 -20.28
CA ASP A 172 11.16 -3.92 -21.27
C ASP A 172 11.76 -5.16 -20.58
N TRP A 173 10.98 -6.25 -20.58
CA TRP A 173 11.38 -7.52 -19.98
C TRP A 173 12.64 -8.14 -20.59
N THR A 174 13.08 -7.70 -21.78
CA THR A 174 14.33 -8.20 -22.38
C THR A 174 15.57 -7.58 -21.74
N HIS A 175 15.42 -6.41 -21.11
CA HIS A 175 16.49 -5.70 -20.40
C HIS A 175 16.48 -5.96 -18.88
N ILE A 176 15.48 -6.68 -18.36
CA ILE A 176 15.42 -7.10 -16.96
C ILE A 176 16.25 -8.38 -16.77
N PRO A 177 17.12 -8.47 -15.73
CA PRO A 177 17.88 -9.67 -15.43
C PRO A 177 16.99 -10.91 -15.29
N THR A 178 17.46 -12.06 -15.81
CA THR A 178 16.69 -13.32 -15.79
C THR A 178 16.20 -13.68 -14.39
N SER A 179 17.01 -13.49 -13.35
CA SER A 179 16.61 -13.74 -11.96
C SER A 179 15.40 -12.94 -11.52
N THR A 180 15.29 -11.67 -11.90
CA THR A 180 14.11 -10.84 -11.61
C THR A 180 12.94 -11.21 -12.50
N ARG A 181 13.20 -11.47 -13.79
CA ARG A 181 12.18 -11.77 -14.79
C ARG A 181 11.44 -13.06 -14.48
N ASP A 182 12.15 -14.13 -14.11
CA ASP A 182 11.56 -15.45 -13.79
C ASP A 182 10.59 -15.38 -12.60
N HIS A 183 10.73 -14.34 -11.76
CA HIS A 183 9.85 -14.12 -10.63
C HIS A 183 8.70 -13.15 -10.92
N LYS A 184 8.83 -12.26 -11.90
CA LYS A 184 7.90 -11.12 -12.11
C LYS A 184 7.12 -11.20 -13.43
N ALA A 185 7.56 -12.06 -14.34
CA ALA A 185 7.00 -12.22 -15.67
C ALA A 185 6.83 -13.69 -16.03
N HIS A 186 6.03 -13.95 -17.05
CA HIS A 186 5.90 -15.26 -17.68
C HIS A 186 6.12 -15.11 -19.19
N HIS A 187 6.61 -16.18 -19.79
CA HIS A 187 6.84 -16.24 -21.23
C HIS A 187 5.65 -16.91 -21.91
N HIS A 188 5.05 -16.24 -22.90
CA HIS A 188 3.91 -16.75 -23.63
C HIS A 188 4.04 -16.36 -25.12
N HIS A 189 3.88 -17.33 -26.02
CA HIS A 189 3.96 -17.14 -27.47
C HIS A 189 5.23 -16.37 -27.94
N GLY A 190 6.37 -16.61 -27.30
CA GLY A 190 7.63 -15.95 -27.68
C GLY A 190 7.84 -14.56 -27.05
N THR A 191 6.89 -14.04 -26.28
CA THR A 191 6.97 -12.72 -25.65
C THR A 191 6.87 -12.83 -24.12
N TRP A 192 7.58 -11.95 -23.43
CA TRP A 192 7.51 -11.82 -21.97
C TRP A 192 6.38 -10.89 -21.57
N HIS A 193 5.59 -11.31 -20.59
CA HIS A 193 4.47 -10.56 -20.04
C HIS A 193 4.59 -10.52 -18.52
N ALA A 194 4.15 -9.41 -17.92
CA ALA A 194 4.09 -9.33 -16.47
C ALA A 194 3.19 -10.43 -15.89
N ASP A 195 3.56 -11.01 -14.74
CA ASP A 195 2.63 -11.86 -14.00
C ASP A 195 1.67 -10.99 -13.19
N THR A 196 0.45 -10.84 -13.71
CA THR A 196 -0.59 -9.98 -13.15
C THR A 196 -1.61 -10.73 -12.28
N ARG A 197 -1.50 -12.07 -12.22
CA ARG A 197 -2.54 -12.94 -11.67
C ARG A 197 -2.93 -12.59 -10.24
N ALA A 198 -1.96 -12.20 -9.42
CA ALA A 198 -2.19 -11.92 -8.00
C ALA A 198 -2.96 -10.61 -7.77
N VAL A 199 -2.55 -9.50 -8.39
CA VAL A 199 -3.26 -8.22 -8.25
C VAL A 199 -4.59 -8.24 -9.01
N ASP A 200 -4.63 -8.79 -10.22
CA ASP A 200 -5.87 -8.92 -11.00
C ASP A 200 -6.90 -9.82 -10.31
N ARG A 201 -6.48 -10.76 -9.44
CA ARG A 201 -7.43 -11.53 -8.61
C ARG A 201 -8.23 -10.63 -7.67
N LEU A 202 -7.63 -9.55 -7.18
CA LEU A 202 -8.25 -8.59 -6.25
C LEU A 202 -9.07 -7.56 -7.02
N ILE A 203 -8.47 -6.90 -8.02
CA ILE A 203 -9.08 -5.74 -8.70
C ILE A 203 -9.74 -6.05 -10.04
N GLY A 204 -9.57 -7.27 -10.55
CA GLY A 204 -10.07 -7.69 -11.85
C GLY A 204 -9.03 -7.57 -12.96
N THR A 205 -9.19 -8.39 -14.01
CA THR A 205 -8.38 -8.30 -15.22
C THR A 205 -8.84 -7.13 -16.07
N TRP A 206 -7.90 -6.47 -16.74
CA TRP A 206 -8.25 -5.40 -17.67
C TRP A 206 -8.93 -5.93 -18.93
N ASN A 207 -10.10 -5.38 -19.27
CA ASN A 207 -10.80 -5.62 -20.52
C ASN A 207 -10.52 -4.46 -21.47
N THR A 208 -9.64 -4.67 -22.45
CA THR A 208 -9.25 -3.63 -23.41
C THR A 208 -10.43 -3.09 -24.23
N PRO A 209 -11.33 -3.93 -24.81
CA PRO A 209 -12.52 -3.43 -25.51
C PRO A 209 -13.41 -2.47 -24.70
N THR A 210 -13.60 -2.71 -23.40
CA THR A 210 -14.49 -1.89 -22.57
C THR A 210 -13.74 -0.85 -21.72
N ASN A 211 -12.40 -0.85 -21.75
CA ASN A 211 -11.53 0.01 -20.97
C ASN A 211 -11.86 -0.03 -19.45
N GLN A 212 -12.15 -1.22 -18.94
CA GLN A 212 -12.62 -1.44 -17.57
C GLN A 212 -12.03 -2.72 -16.97
N ARG A 213 -11.95 -2.76 -15.64
CA ARG A 213 -11.68 -3.97 -14.86
C ARG A 213 -12.89 -4.91 -14.91
N VAL A 214 -12.65 -6.22 -15.02
CA VAL A 214 -13.69 -7.26 -14.94
C VAL A 214 -13.25 -8.42 -14.04
N ASN A 215 -14.20 -9.11 -13.42
CA ASN A 215 -13.96 -10.32 -12.60
C ASN A 215 -13.05 -10.12 -11.37
N GLY A 216 -13.03 -8.92 -10.79
CA GLY A 216 -12.34 -8.66 -9.51
C GLY A 216 -13.04 -9.28 -8.30
N ALA A 217 -12.38 -9.25 -7.15
CA ALA A 217 -12.91 -9.75 -5.89
C ALA A 217 -13.65 -8.69 -5.05
N GLY A 218 -13.99 -7.54 -5.64
CA GLY A 218 -14.61 -6.41 -4.92
C GLY A 218 -13.62 -5.38 -4.37
N TYR A 219 -12.36 -5.41 -4.83
CA TYR A 219 -11.37 -4.37 -4.56
C TYR A 219 -11.14 -3.49 -5.79
N HIS A 220 -10.72 -2.25 -5.55
CA HIS A 220 -10.43 -1.26 -6.59
C HIS A 220 -9.11 -0.56 -6.27
N HIS A 221 -8.31 -0.30 -7.30
CA HIS A 221 -7.08 0.47 -7.16
C HIS A 221 -7.40 1.95 -7.08
N LEU A 222 -7.02 2.62 -5.99
CA LEU A 222 -7.39 4.03 -5.79
C LEU A 222 -6.85 4.96 -6.88
N ALA A 223 -5.74 4.61 -7.53
CA ALA A 223 -5.20 5.36 -8.66
C ALA A 223 -6.17 5.43 -9.85
N GLU A 224 -6.88 4.33 -10.12
CA GLU A 224 -7.84 4.22 -11.22
C GLU A 224 -9.15 4.98 -10.93
N LEU A 225 -9.38 5.34 -9.66
CA LEU A 225 -10.55 6.09 -9.21
C LEU A 225 -10.32 7.60 -9.16
N ASP A 226 -9.07 8.06 -9.15
CA ASP A 226 -8.74 9.48 -9.21
C ASP A 226 -8.70 9.96 -10.68
N PRO A 227 -9.59 10.88 -11.10
CA PRO A 227 -9.65 11.34 -12.48
C PRO A 227 -8.46 12.20 -12.91
N HIS A 228 -7.59 12.59 -11.99
CA HIS A 228 -6.40 13.40 -12.26
C HIS A 228 -5.09 12.60 -12.21
N THR A 229 -5.18 11.27 -12.01
CA THR A 229 -4.03 10.39 -12.09
C THR A 229 -3.39 10.46 -13.49
N PRO A 230 -2.05 10.59 -13.59
CA PRO A 230 -1.35 10.56 -14.88
C PRO A 230 -1.62 9.26 -15.65
N THR A 231 -1.72 9.37 -16.97
CA THR A 231 -1.82 8.22 -17.88
C THR A 231 -0.69 8.30 -18.92
N PRO A 232 0.28 7.36 -18.92
CA PRO A 232 0.39 6.21 -18.02
C PRO A 232 0.72 6.62 -16.57
N LEU A 233 0.38 5.73 -15.63
CA LEU A 233 0.77 5.79 -14.23
C LEU A 233 2.30 5.75 -14.10
N PRO A 234 2.90 6.55 -13.21
CA PRO A 234 4.32 6.41 -12.90
C PRO A 234 4.61 5.04 -12.26
N PRO A 235 5.83 4.48 -12.45
CA PRO A 235 6.26 3.33 -11.67
C PRO A 235 6.44 3.71 -10.21
N THR A 236 6.23 2.73 -9.32
CA THR A 236 6.36 2.86 -7.88
C THR A 236 7.74 2.44 -7.39
N THR A 237 8.51 1.71 -8.20
CA THR A 237 9.95 1.52 -7.98
C THR A 237 10.79 2.50 -8.80
N ASN A 238 11.99 2.77 -8.30
CA ASN A 238 12.99 3.59 -8.96
C ASN A 238 13.73 2.82 -10.06
N GLY A 239 14.36 3.57 -10.97
CA GLY A 239 15.19 3.03 -12.06
C GLY A 239 14.52 3.01 -13.45
N PRO A 240 15.30 2.71 -14.50
CA PRO A 240 14.87 2.82 -15.90
C PRO A 240 13.81 1.78 -16.32
N HIS A 241 13.61 0.73 -15.52
CA HIS A 241 12.63 -0.34 -15.74
C HIS A 241 11.72 -0.50 -14.53
N GLY A 242 11.41 0.61 -13.85
CA GLY A 242 10.57 0.63 -12.66
C GLY A 242 9.21 -0.04 -12.90
N LEU A 243 8.70 -0.70 -11.87
CA LEU A 243 7.43 -1.40 -11.87
C LEU A 243 6.41 -0.63 -11.05
N HIS A 244 5.12 -0.84 -11.32
CA HIS A 244 4.03 -0.44 -10.42
C HIS A 244 3.61 -1.65 -9.59
N ILE A 245 4.18 -1.79 -8.39
CA ILE A 245 3.99 -2.94 -7.48
C ILE A 245 3.48 -2.55 -6.10
N ASP A 246 3.47 -1.26 -5.78
CA ASP A 246 2.95 -0.71 -4.54
C ASP A 246 1.53 -0.19 -4.78
N TYR A 247 0.56 -0.72 -4.02
CA TYR A 247 -0.86 -0.44 -4.25
C TYR A 247 -1.54 0.06 -2.98
N ILE A 248 -2.52 0.95 -3.16
CA ILE A 248 -3.57 1.22 -2.17
C ILE A 248 -4.89 0.80 -2.83
N LEU A 249 -5.55 -0.18 -2.24
CA LEU A 249 -6.79 -0.77 -2.73
C LEU A 249 -7.90 -0.56 -1.71
N ALA A 250 -9.11 -0.28 -2.17
CA ALA A 250 -10.31 -0.16 -1.35
C ALA A 250 -11.36 -1.18 -1.79
N ASN A 251 -12.08 -1.77 -0.82
CA ASN A 251 -13.21 -2.63 -1.14
C ASN A 251 -14.50 -1.83 -1.42
N ASP A 252 -15.51 -2.50 -1.97
CA ASP A 252 -16.81 -1.89 -2.27
C ASP A 252 -17.45 -1.22 -1.05
N ALA A 253 -17.38 -1.83 0.13
CA ALA A 253 -17.94 -1.26 1.36
C ALA A 253 -17.30 0.07 1.75
N LEU A 254 -15.98 0.22 1.55
CA LEU A 254 -15.29 1.48 1.75
C LEU A 254 -15.72 2.50 0.70
N LEU A 255 -15.80 2.13 -0.58
CA LEU A 255 -16.21 3.06 -1.64
C LEU A 255 -17.69 3.50 -1.57
N ASN A 256 -18.54 2.72 -0.91
CA ASN A 256 -19.91 3.13 -0.61
C ASN A 256 -19.99 4.28 0.41
N THR A 257 -18.93 4.49 1.19
CA THR A 257 -18.88 5.49 2.27
C THR A 257 -17.70 6.43 2.13
N ALA A 258 -16.91 6.34 1.06
CA ALA A 258 -15.76 7.20 0.83
C ALA A 258 -15.52 7.41 -0.67
N THR A 259 -15.01 8.59 -1.00
CA THR A 259 -14.61 8.94 -2.38
C THR A 259 -13.15 9.37 -2.40
N VAL A 260 -12.40 8.96 -3.42
CA VAL A 260 -11.07 9.52 -3.65
C VAL A 260 -11.19 11.01 -3.93
N VAL A 261 -10.43 11.84 -3.21
CA VAL A 261 -10.37 13.27 -3.49
C VAL A 261 -9.59 13.47 -4.80
N PRO A 262 -10.16 14.11 -5.83
CA PRO A 262 -9.49 14.29 -7.12
C PRO A 262 -8.13 14.99 -6.99
N GLY A 263 -7.12 14.47 -7.69
CA GLY A 263 -5.78 15.04 -7.74
C GLY A 263 -4.93 14.76 -6.51
N THR A 264 -5.32 13.79 -5.67
CA THR A 264 -4.58 13.46 -4.43
C THR A 264 -3.84 12.13 -4.53
N TYR A 265 -4.18 11.26 -5.49
CA TYR A 265 -3.35 10.10 -5.77
C TYR A 265 -2.04 10.56 -6.40
N THR A 266 -0.92 10.33 -5.72
CA THR A 266 0.40 10.77 -6.16
C THR A 266 1.43 9.70 -5.89
N VAL A 267 2.19 9.34 -6.93
CA VAL A 267 3.48 8.66 -6.79
C VAL A 267 4.55 9.74 -6.65
N HIS A 268 5.17 9.84 -5.48
CA HIS A 268 6.13 10.89 -5.17
C HIS A 268 7.48 10.58 -5.82
N ILE A 269 7.77 11.27 -6.92
CA ILE A 269 9.02 11.09 -7.65
C ILE A 269 10.09 12.00 -7.01
N PRO A 270 11.26 11.46 -6.61
CA PRO A 270 12.41 12.26 -6.17
C PRO A 270 12.74 13.41 -7.13
N PRO A 271 13.06 14.62 -6.64
CA PRO A 271 13.53 15.71 -7.49
C PRO A 271 14.93 15.48 -8.06
N ASP A 272 15.81 14.77 -7.34
CA ASP A 272 17.20 14.48 -7.72
C ASP A 272 17.51 12.98 -7.64
N ASP A 273 18.48 12.53 -8.46
CA ASP A 273 18.98 11.15 -8.67
C ASP A 273 18.27 10.04 -7.85
N PRO A 274 17.55 9.10 -8.50
CA PRO A 274 16.88 7.99 -7.82
C PRO A 274 17.77 7.16 -6.90
N THR A 275 19.10 7.18 -7.07
CA THR A 275 20.07 6.50 -6.19
C THR A 275 20.29 7.22 -4.85
N THR A 276 19.84 8.46 -4.72
CA THR A 276 19.87 9.25 -3.49
C THR A 276 18.54 9.25 -2.74
N TRP A 277 17.52 8.60 -3.33
CA TRP A 277 16.20 8.47 -2.71
C TRP A 277 16.26 7.48 -1.53
N PRO A 278 15.44 7.67 -0.48
CA PRO A 278 15.52 6.91 0.76
C PRO A 278 15.20 5.43 0.64
N SER A 279 14.74 4.98 -0.53
CA SER A 279 14.48 3.59 -0.87
C SER A 279 14.49 3.45 -2.40
N ASP A 280 14.75 2.25 -2.88
CA ASP A 280 14.44 1.81 -4.25
C ASP A 280 12.93 1.86 -4.60
N HIS A 281 12.04 2.12 -3.64
CA HIS A 281 10.62 2.42 -3.86
C HIS A 281 10.30 3.91 -3.69
N ARG A 282 9.16 4.32 -4.26
CA ARG A 282 8.59 5.65 -4.17
C ARG A 282 7.42 5.63 -3.19
N ARG A 283 7.28 6.70 -2.41
CA ARG A 283 6.08 6.92 -1.60
C ARG A 283 4.88 7.09 -2.53
N ILE A 284 3.74 6.52 -2.12
CA ILE A 284 2.44 6.78 -2.73
C ILE A 284 1.56 7.46 -1.69
N SER A 285 0.77 8.46 -2.09
CA SER A 285 -0.28 9.03 -1.26
C SER A 285 -1.61 9.07 -1.98
N CYS A 286 -2.69 9.16 -1.22
CA CYS A 286 -4.06 9.39 -1.70
C CYS A 286 -4.89 9.94 -0.54
N THR A 287 -5.83 10.84 -0.79
CA THR A 287 -6.80 11.27 0.23
C THR A 287 -8.14 10.62 -0.04
N LEU A 288 -8.71 9.97 0.98
CA LEU A 288 -10.09 9.50 0.95
C LEU A 288 -10.98 10.46 1.72
N ARG A 289 -12.03 10.97 1.08
CA ARG A 289 -13.11 11.70 1.77
C ARG A 289 -14.16 10.72 2.22
N ILE A 290 -14.22 10.48 3.52
CA ILE A 290 -15.20 9.61 4.17
C ILE A 290 -16.49 10.41 4.41
N HIS A 291 -17.61 9.80 4.06
CA HIS A 291 -18.99 10.24 4.26
C HIS A 291 -19.68 9.26 5.21
N PRO A 292 -19.49 9.38 6.54
CA PRO A 292 -20.10 8.45 7.47
C PRO A 292 -21.61 8.46 7.29
N THR A 293 -22.17 7.32 6.92
CA THR A 293 -23.61 7.14 6.91
C THR A 293 -24.05 7.01 8.36
N HIS A 294 -24.69 8.05 8.91
CA HIS A 294 -25.50 7.87 10.10
C HIS A 294 -26.60 6.88 9.74
N THR A 295 -26.41 5.59 10.00
CA THR A 295 -27.54 4.69 10.15
C THR A 295 -28.25 5.13 11.42
N THR A 296 -29.19 6.06 11.27
CA THR A 296 -30.38 6.09 12.12
C THR A 296 -31.03 4.73 11.96
N ARG A 297 -30.66 3.78 12.84
CA ARG A 297 -31.56 2.68 13.16
C ARG A 297 -32.77 3.36 13.78
N GLU A 298 -33.83 3.50 13.00
CA GLU A 298 -35.15 3.75 13.54
C GLU A 298 -35.44 2.66 14.58
N GLN A 299 -36.06 3.12 15.67
CA GLN A 299 -36.26 2.44 16.95
C GLN A 299 -37.07 1.15 16.84
#